data_AF-B0C7V0-F1
#
_entry.id   AF-B0C7V0-F1
#
_cell.length_a   1.000
_cell.length_b   1.000
_cell.length_c   1.000
_cell.angle_alpha   90.00
_cell.angle_beta   90.00
_cell.angle_gamma   90.00
#
_symmetry.space_group_name_H-M   'P 1'
#
loop_
_entity.id
_entity.type
_entity.pdbx_description
1 polymer ?
#
loop_
_entity_poly.entity_id
_entity_poly.type
_entity_poly.pdbx_seq_one_letter_code
_entity_poly.pdbx_strand_id
1 'polypeptide(L)'
;MFLGTTIEATVVRVVDGDTIRVLLPYLDQEKSLRLLNLETEESNSGSNKIITPWGQQAKERAERFFQPQDQVTLEYPGTEPADICHRRYQDNYGRPLLLIHKQGVDYQEVMIREGYSPYFNKYGNAAFPEYHQRYQQAERDAQQENLGVWDQLAVNGEKIHNYAALGIWWSLRAEIIDGFRQYKAHQPDLLNSRLDFEEIVARAQHQQKVVVFTELRSLRRITATSARIEIGSVKQPFSLYIPNTESPTGKAIVNLLNNRYFSMDNAPKRSYAYVAGQLRMFNKNPQITIKSTSQIMDEPVLSAITPLRKVDKLASA
;
A
#
# COMPACT_ATOMS: atom_id res chain seq x y z
N MET A 1 16.03 16.42 -8.73
CA MET A 1 15.24 17.14 -7.71
C MET A 1 14.25 16.12 -7.16
N PHE A 2 14.19 15.98 -5.83
CA PHE A 2 13.23 15.10 -5.17
C PHE A 2 11.85 15.77 -5.17
N LEU A 3 10.78 14.99 -5.20
CA LEU A 3 9.40 15.47 -5.37
C LEU A 3 8.59 15.39 -4.07
N GLY A 4 8.92 14.41 -3.23
CA GLY A 4 8.37 14.21 -1.90
C GLY A 4 9.29 14.66 -0.78
N THR A 5 8.80 14.47 0.44
CA THR A 5 9.55 14.79 1.65
C THR A 5 10.70 13.81 1.85
N THR A 6 11.90 14.35 2.02
CA THR A 6 13.12 13.57 2.15
C THR A 6 13.64 13.54 3.59
N ILE A 7 14.32 12.44 3.93
CA ILE A 7 15.16 12.32 5.11
C ILE A 7 16.48 11.65 4.72
N GLU A 8 17.58 12.09 5.31
CA GLU A 8 18.87 11.40 5.16
C GLU A 8 18.94 10.19 6.09
N ALA A 9 19.66 9.16 5.67
CA ALA A 9 19.90 7.96 6.47
C ALA A 9 21.25 7.34 6.13
N THR A 10 21.77 6.52 7.06
CA THR A 10 22.99 5.75 6.85
C THR A 10 22.64 4.29 6.58
N VAL A 11 23.15 3.73 5.48
CA VAL A 11 22.99 2.30 5.19
C VAL A 11 23.72 1.48 6.24
N VAL A 12 23.04 0.47 6.78
CA VAL A 12 23.67 -0.52 7.67
C VAL A 12 23.96 -1.81 6.93
N ARG A 13 22.96 -2.37 6.23
CA ARG A 13 23.13 -3.53 5.34
C ARG A 13 21.93 -3.71 4.41
N VAL A 14 22.16 -4.42 3.32
CA VAL A 14 21.11 -4.97 2.46
C VAL A 14 20.55 -6.26 3.09
N VAL A 15 19.23 -6.45 3.01
CA VAL A 15 18.56 -7.69 3.42
C VAL A 15 18.16 -8.50 2.19
N ASP A 16 17.55 -7.81 1.22
CA ASP A 16 17.10 -8.33 -0.07
C ASP A 16 17.12 -7.20 -1.11
N GLY A 17 16.90 -7.50 -2.39
CA GLY A 17 16.94 -6.53 -3.48
C GLY A 17 15.99 -5.33 -3.31
N ASP A 18 14.89 -5.52 -2.58
CA ASP A 18 13.87 -4.52 -2.30
C ASP A 18 13.74 -4.12 -0.81
N THR A 19 14.68 -4.58 0.03
CA THR A 19 14.62 -4.45 1.49
C THR A 19 16.00 -4.13 2.06
N ILE A 20 16.13 -2.96 2.70
CA ILE A 20 17.40 -2.45 3.26
C ILE A 20 17.21 -2.08 4.73
N ARG A 21 18.28 -2.23 5.52
CA ARG A 21 18.37 -1.75 6.91
C ARG A 21 19.20 -0.47 6.95
N VAL A 22 18.62 0.57 7.57
CA VAL A 22 19.26 1.88 7.71
C VAL A 22 19.23 2.36 9.15
N LEU A 23 20.11 3.30 9.49
CA LEU A 23 20.04 4.12 10.69
C LEU A 23 19.43 5.48 10.31
N LEU A 24 18.35 5.85 10.98
CA LEU A 24 17.74 7.18 10.83
C LEU A 24 18.40 8.14 11.82
N PRO A 25 18.58 9.43 11.48
CA PRO A 25 19.34 10.38 12.30
C PRO A 25 18.75 10.63 13.69
N TYR A 26 17.47 10.29 13.88
CA TYR A 26 16.73 10.47 15.13
C TYR A 26 16.45 9.14 15.86
N LEU A 27 17.05 8.02 15.45
CA LEU A 27 16.86 6.72 16.09
C LEU A 27 18.19 5.99 16.29
N ASP A 28 18.39 5.44 17.48
CA ASP A 28 19.56 4.60 17.80
C ASP A 28 19.43 3.15 17.31
N GLN A 29 18.28 2.80 16.70
CA GLN A 29 17.99 1.45 16.23
C GLN A 29 17.81 1.42 14.72
N GLU A 30 18.36 0.38 14.10
CA GLU A 30 18.16 0.12 12.69
C GLU A 30 16.68 -0.03 12.33
N LYS A 31 16.30 0.52 11.17
CA LYS A 31 14.99 0.34 10.58
C LYS A 31 15.06 -0.43 9.28
N SER A 32 14.16 -1.41 9.16
CA SER A 32 13.90 -2.08 7.89
C SER A 32 13.00 -1.21 7.05
N LEU A 33 13.41 -0.94 5.81
CA LEU A 33 12.62 -0.22 4.83
C LEU A 33 11.98 -1.23 3.87
N ARG A 34 10.75 -0.97 3.42
CA ARG A 34 10.17 -1.63 2.25
C ARG A 34 10.22 -0.63 1.11
N LEU A 35 11.07 -0.89 0.11
CA LEU A 35 11.24 0.02 -1.01
C LEU A 35 10.00 -0.03 -1.90
N LEU A 36 9.38 1.13 -2.13
CA LEU A 36 8.24 1.24 -3.02
C LEU A 36 8.66 0.94 -4.46
N ASN A 37 7.69 0.51 -5.26
CA ASN A 37 7.85 0.31 -6.70
C ASN A 37 8.82 -0.81 -7.13
N LEU A 38 9.36 -1.57 -6.17
CA LEU A 38 10.14 -2.78 -6.39
C LEU A 38 9.47 -4.00 -5.76
N GLU A 39 9.54 -5.12 -6.47
CA GLU A 39 9.28 -6.47 -6.01
C GLU A 39 10.33 -7.37 -6.68
N THR A 40 11.50 -7.48 -6.05
CA THR A 40 12.54 -8.40 -6.51
C THR A 40 12.13 -9.82 -6.15
N GLU A 41 12.60 -10.81 -6.91
CA GLU A 41 12.48 -12.19 -6.46
C GLU A 41 13.27 -12.40 -5.15
N GLU A 42 12.88 -13.39 -4.35
CA GLU A 42 13.36 -13.49 -2.98
C GLU A 42 14.67 -14.26 -2.91
N SER A 43 15.63 -13.75 -2.11
CA SER A 43 16.91 -14.42 -1.88
C SER A 43 16.93 -15.23 -0.56
N ASN A 44 15.92 -15.07 0.30
CA ASN A 44 15.93 -15.59 1.67
C ASN A 44 14.75 -16.53 1.95
N SER A 45 14.96 -17.56 2.80
CA SER A 45 13.93 -18.53 3.20
C SER A 45 12.94 -18.04 4.26
N GLY A 46 12.97 -16.74 4.59
CA GLY A 46 12.14 -16.15 5.64
C GLY A 46 10.68 -15.92 5.25
N SER A 47 10.32 -16.14 3.99
CA SER A 47 8.97 -15.99 3.46
C SER A 47 8.49 -17.30 2.81
N ASN A 48 7.17 -17.43 2.56
CA ASN A 48 6.61 -18.59 1.85
C ASN A 48 6.83 -18.52 0.32
N LYS A 49 7.59 -17.54 -0.16
CA LYS A 49 7.87 -17.36 -1.57
C LYS A 49 9.01 -18.26 -2.01
N ILE A 50 9.09 -18.49 -3.31
CA ILE A 50 10.12 -19.30 -3.93
C ILE A 50 11.43 -18.51 -3.91
N ILE A 51 12.50 -19.10 -3.39
CA ILE A 51 13.85 -18.54 -3.50
C ILE A 51 14.39 -18.85 -4.89
N THR A 52 14.83 -17.83 -5.62
CA THR A 52 15.29 -17.97 -7.00
C THR A 52 16.75 -17.55 -7.16
N PRO A 53 17.47 -18.05 -8.19
CA PRO A 53 18.80 -17.54 -8.53
C PRO A 53 18.81 -16.04 -8.84
N TRP A 54 17.79 -15.52 -9.53
CA TRP A 54 17.72 -14.09 -9.85
C TRP A 54 17.41 -13.22 -8.63
N GLY A 55 16.71 -13.75 -7.62
CA GLY A 55 16.56 -13.08 -6.32
C GLY A 55 17.90 -12.88 -5.62
N GLN A 56 18.77 -13.90 -5.65
CA GLN A 56 20.14 -13.77 -5.14
C GLN A 56 20.95 -12.72 -5.94
N GLN A 57 20.80 -12.68 -7.27
CA GLN A 57 21.45 -11.66 -8.10
C GLN A 57 20.92 -10.24 -7.82
N ALA A 58 19.62 -10.09 -7.54
CA ALA A 58 19.03 -8.81 -7.15
C ALA A 58 19.59 -8.30 -5.81
N LYS A 59 19.76 -9.19 -4.82
CA LYS A 59 20.43 -8.86 -3.56
C LYS A 59 21.89 -8.45 -3.79
N GLU A 60 22.65 -9.19 -4.58
CA GLU A 60 24.05 -8.84 -4.90
C GLU A 60 24.16 -7.51 -5.65
N ARG A 61 23.18 -7.18 -6.51
CA ARG A 61 23.10 -5.88 -7.16
C ARG A 61 22.84 -4.75 -6.16
N ALA A 62 21.94 -4.98 -5.21
CA ALA A 62 21.66 -4.06 -4.11
C ALA A 62 22.90 -3.85 -3.23
N GLU A 63 23.61 -4.92 -2.89
CA GLU A 63 24.86 -4.88 -2.11
C GLU A 63 25.96 -4.13 -2.85
N ARG A 64 26.06 -4.24 -4.18
CA ARG A 64 26.98 -3.40 -4.98
C ARG A 64 26.57 -1.93 -5.00
N PHE A 65 25.27 -1.64 -5.05
CA PHE A 65 24.77 -0.27 -5.06
C PHE A 65 24.92 0.41 -3.69
N PHE A 66 24.64 -0.31 -2.61
CA PHE A 66 24.65 0.18 -1.22
C PHE A 66 25.69 -0.57 -0.37
N GLN A 67 26.75 0.14 0.00
CA GLN A 67 27.73 -0.30 0.99
C GLN A 67 27.31 0.16 2.39
N PRO A 68 27.66 -0.59 3.45
CA PRO A 68 27.53 -0.11 4.82
C PRO A 68 28.20 1.27 4.97
N GLN A 69 27.57 2.15 5.76
CA GLN A 69 27.97 3.55 5.99
C GLN A 69 27.69 4.53 4.83
N ASP A 70 27.18 4.06 3.68
CA ASP A 70 26.72 4.98 2.64
C ASP A 70 25.64 5.92 3.16
N GLN A 71 25.73 7.19 2.76
CA GLN A 71 24.67 8.17 2.95
C GLN A 71 23.65 8.05 1.81
N VAL A 72 22.38 7.96 2.19
CA VAL A 72 21.26 7.81 1.26
C VAL A 72 20.15 8.78 1.60
N THR A 73 19.46 9.26 0.56
CA THR A 73 18.25 10.05 0.70
C THR A 73 17.05 9.13 0.60
N LEU A 74 16.23 9.08 1.63
CA LEU A 74 14.94 8.38 1.63
C LEU A 74 13.84 9.39 1.29
N GLU A 75 12.97 9.05 0.36
CA GLU A 75 11.90 9.94 -0.11
C GLU A 75 10.53 9.31 0.12
N TYR A 76 9.68 9.97 0.91
CA TYR A 76 8.29 9.54 1.10
C TYR A 76 7.43 9.89 -0.11
N PRO A 77 6.39 9.09 -0.42
CA PRO A 77 5.45 9.37 -1.52
C PRO A 77 4.39 10.44 -1.13
N GLY A 78 4.80 11.43 -0.34
CA GLY A 78 3.98 12.52 0.19
C GLY A 78 4.85 13.77 0.41
N THR A 79 4.21 14.93 0.54
CA THR A 79 4.87 16.23 0.68
C THR A 79 4.68 16.86 2.06
N GLU A 80 4.07 16.12 2.99
CA GLU A 80 3.89 16.53 4.37
C GLU A 80 5.21 16.49 5.15
N PRO A 81 5.33 17.18 6.30
CA PRO A 81 6.47 17.04 7.20
C PRO A 81 6.84 15.57 7.49
N ALA A 82 8.14 15.30 7.66
CA ALA A 82 8.69 13.95 7.73
C ALA A 82 8.06 13.10 8.85
N ASP A 83 7.69 13.70 9.97
CA ASP A 83 7.01 13.01 11.08
C ASP A 83 5.61 12.54 10.68
N ILE A 84 4.86 13.35 9.91
CA ILE A 84 3.54 13.00 9.38
C ILE A 84 3.69 11.88 8.35
N CYS A 85 4.61 12.04 7.39
CA CYS A 85 4.89 11.02 6.39
C CYS A 85 5.26 9.67 7.04
N HIS A 86 6.14 9.68 8.05
CA HIS A 86 6.53 8.47 8.77
C HIS A 86 5.33 7.75 9.38
N ARG A 87 4.34 8.47 9.91
CA ARG A 87 3.12 7.87 10.47
C ARG A 87 2.18 7.35 9.37
N ARG A 88 2.07 8.05 8.24
CA ARG A 88 1.13 7.69 7.16
C ARG A 88 1.61 6.51 6.30
N TYR A 89 2.88 6.52 5.92
CA TYR A 89 3.42 5.62 4.89
C TYR A 89 4.12 4.42 5.53
N GLN A 90 3.32 3.51 6.07
CA GLN A 90 3.79 2.25 6.64
C GLN A 90 3.03 1.04 6.09
N ASP A 91 3.76 -0.04 5.84
CA ASP A 91 3.17 -1.33 5.54
C ASP A 91 2.47 -1.95 6.77
N ASN A 92 1.90 -3.14 6.61
CA ASN A 92 1.17 -3.82 7.68
C ASN A 92 2.08 -4.35 8.80
N TYR A 93 3.38 -4.41 8.58
CA TYR A 93 4.39 -4.78 9.58
C TYR A 93 4.99 -3.54 10.27
N GLY A 94 4.58 -2.34 9.86
CA GLY A 94 5.10 -1.08 10.39
C GLY A 94 6.45 -0.67 9.79
N ARG A 95 6.85 -1.25 8.64
CA ARG A 95 8.02 -0.78 7.88
C ARG A 95 7.62 0.47 7.10
N PRO A 96 8.47 1.51 7.08
CA PRO A 96 8.28 2.66 6.19
C PRO A 96 8.23 2.22 4.72
N LEU A 97 7.29 2.81 3.98
CA LEU A 97 7.14 2.69 2.53
C LEU A 97 7.69 3.96 1.87
N LEU A 98 8.80 3.83 1.15
CA LEU A 98 9.54 4.96 0.62
C LEU A 98 10.36 4.59 -0.62
N LEU A 99 10.81 5.62 -1.34
CA LEU A 99 11.84 5.55 -2.37
C LEU A 99 13.21 5.76 -1.71
N ILE A 100 14.28 5.28 -2.36
CA ILE A 100 15.66 5.43 -1.87
C ILE A 100 16.59 5.85 -3.00
N HIS A 101 17.41 6.84 -2.71
CA HIS A 101 18.37 7.43 -3.63
C HIS A 101 19.77 7.43 -3.02
N LYS A 102 20.79 7.20 -3.86
CA LYS A 102 22.21 7.35 -3.49
C LYS A 102 22.84 8.32 -4.46
N GLN A 103 23.45 9.39 -3.95
CA GLN A 103 24.10 10.42 -4.78
C GLN A 103 23.17 10.97 -5.88
N GLY A 104 21.88 11.11 -5.57
CA GLY A 104 20.86 11.56 -6.53
C GLY A 104 20.36 10.50 -7.52
N VAL A 105 20.95 9.30 -7.53
CA VAL A 105 20.52 8.18 -8.37
C VAL A 105 19.34 7.47 -7.73
N ASP A 106 18.27 7.32 -8.50
CA ASP A 106 17.05 6.59 -8.15
C ASP A 106 17.28 5.08 -8.27
N TYR A 107 17.30 4.40 -7.12
CA TYR A 107 17.56 2.97 -7.09
C TYR A 107 16.40 2.14 -7.65
N GLN A 108 15.16 2.63 -7.57
CA GLN A 108 13.99 1.92 -8.10
C GLN A 108 14.11 1.82 -9.61
N GLU A 109 14.37 2.96 -10.24
CA GLU A 109 14.56 3.04 -11.69
C GLU A 109 15.73 2.16 -12.18
N VAL A 110 16.84 2.12 -11.41
CA VAL A 110 18.00 1.25 -11.72
C VAL A 110 17.59 -0.23 -11.73
N MET A 111 16.97 -0.70 -10.65
CA MET A 111 16.59 -2.12 -10.52
C MET A 111 15.53 -2.55 -11.54
N ILE A 112 14.61 -1.64 -11.90
CA ILE A 112 13.58 -1.92 -12.92
C ILE A 112 14.22 -2.04 -14.30
N ARG A 113 15.08 -1.09 -14.70
CA ARG A 113 15.70 -1.08 -16.03
C ARG A 113 16.69 -2.21 -16.25
N GLU A 114 17.39 -2.61 -15.20
CA GLU A 114 18.32 -3.73 -15.27
C GLU A 114 17.61 -5.10 -15.18
N GLY A 115 16.27 -5.13 -15.11
CA GLY A 115 15.48 -6.36 -15.12
C GLY A 115 15.54 -7.16 -13.80
N TYR A 116 15.93 -6.53 -12.69
CA TYR A 116 15.90 -7.18 -11.36
C TYR A 116 14.52 -7.14 -10.72
N SER A 117 13.63 -6.26 -11.17
CA SER A 117 12.27 -6.15 -10.68
C SER A 117 11.33 -5.63 -11.78
N PRO A 118 10.11 -6.15 -11.90
CA PRO A 118 9.05 -5.44 -12.61
C PRO A 118 8.73 -4.10 -11.92
N TYR A 119 8.04 -3.19 -12.62
CA TYR A 119 7.51 -2.01 -11.99
C TYR A 119 6.34 -2.38 -11.06
N PHE A 120 6.63 -2.43 -9.76
CA PHE A 120 5.69 -2.96 -8.77
C PHE A 120 4.73 -1.89 -8.21
N ASN A 121 3.58 -1.70 -8.85
CA ASN A 121 2.57 -0.71 -8.48
C ASN A 121 1.40 -1.26 -7.62
N LYS A 122 1.58 -2.40 -6.93
CA LYS A 122 0.53 -3.01 -6.08
C LYS A 122 -0.04 -2.08 -4.98
N TYR A 123 0.78 -1.16 -4.49
CA TYR A 123 0.41 -0.14 -3.49
C TYR A 123 -0.03 1.21 -4.10
N GLY A 124 -0.32 1.23 -5.41
CA GLY A 124 -0.57 2.44 -6.18
C GLY A 124 0.55 2.68 -7.19
N ASN A 125 0.23 3.39 -8.27
CA ASN A 125 1.27 4.00 -9.10
C ASN A 125 2.12 4.93 -8.24
N ALA A 126 3.35 5.18 -8.69
CA ALA A 126 4.26 6.11 -8.04
C ALA A 126 3.52 7.44 -7.85
N ALA A 127 3.60 8.01 -6.64
CA ALA A 127 2.75 9.14 -6.25
C ALA A 127 2.99 10.39 -7.11
N PHE A 128 4.20 10.50 -7.68
CA PHE A 128 4.59 11.58 -8.57
C PHE A 128 4.61 11.07 -10.03
N PRO A 129 3.92 11.75 -10.97
CA PRO A 129 3.84 11.34 -12.37
C PRO A 129 5.21 11.14 -13.04
N GLU A 130 6.20 11.94 -12.67
CA GLU A 130 7.57 11.87 -13.22
C GLU A 130 8.24 10.53 -12.92
N TYR A 131 8.09 10.02 -11.68
CA TYR A 131 8.57 8.69 -11.32
C TYR A 131 7.77 7.60 -12.02
N HIS A 132 6.45 7.75 -12.11
CA HIS A 132 5.60 6.78 -12.80
C HIS A 132 6.04 6.58 -14.26
N GLN A 133 6.23 7.68 -14.99
CA GLN A 133 6.68 7.65 -16.39
C GLN A 133 8.08 7.04 -16.54
N ARG A 134 9.03 7.42 -15.68
CA ARG A 134 10.39 6.85 -15.69
C ARG A 134 10.39 5.35 -15.43
N TYR A 135 9.61 4.89 -14.46
CA TYR A 135 9.52 3.46 -14.14
C TYR A 135 8.82 2.65 -15.24
N GLN A 136 7.78 3.20 -15.88
CA GLN A 136 7.17 2.55 -17.05
C GLN A 136 8.15 2.43 -18.22
N GLN A 137 8.93 3.49 -18.49
CA GLN A 137 9.93 3.44 -19.54
C GLN A 137 11.06 2.46 -19.19
N ALA A 138 11.56 2.47 -17.96
CA ALA A 138 12.55 1.53 -17.46
C ALA A 138 12.11 0.06 -17.64
N GLU A 139 10.86 -0.24 -17.28
CA GLU A 139 10.31 -1.59 -17.44
C GLU A 139 10.22 -1.99 -18.91
N ARG A 140 9.76 -1.07 -19.77
CA ARG A 140 9.67 -1.30 -21.21
C ARG A 140 11.04 -1.55 -21.84
N ASP A 141 12.06 -0.81 -21.44
CA ASP A 141 13.44 -0.99 -21.92
C ASP A 141 13.95 -2.40 -21.53
N ALA A 142 13.76 -2.79 -20.27
CA ALA A 142 14.15 -4.11 -19.77
C ALA A 142 13.42 -5.25 -20.49
N GLN A 143 12.14 -5.07 -20.82
CA GLN A 143 11.35 -6.03 -21.61
C GLN A 143 11.85 -6.13 -23.05
N GLN A 144 12.18 -5.01 -23.69
CA GLN A 144 12.70 -4.98 -25.06
C GLN A 144 14.04 -5.73 -25.18
N GLU A 145 14.89 -5.60 -24.17
CA GLU A 145 16.20 -6.25 -24.10
C GLU A 145 16.14 -7.66 -23.49
N ASN A 146 14.94 -8.12 -23.10
CA ASN A 146 14.69 -9.43 -22.49
C ASN A 146 15.57 -9.67 -21.24
N LEU A 147 15.69 -8.67 -20.36
CA LEU A 147 16.58 -8.73 -19.20
C LEU A 147 15.93 -9.41 -17.99
N GLY A 148 16.67 -10.29 -17.32
CA GLY A 148 16.37 -10.75 -15.97
C GLY A 148 14.98 -11.39 -15.81
N VAL A 149 14.10 -10.76 -15.04
CA VAL A 149 12.71 -11.22 -14.83
C VAL A 149 11.87 -11.31 -16.11
N TRP A 150 12.37 -10.78 -17.23
CA TRP A 150 11.76 -10.92 -18.55
C TRP A 150 12.27 -12.16 -19.33
N ASP A 151 13.41 -12.74 -18.92
CA ASP A 151 13.94 -14.02 -19.39
C ASP A 151 14.10 -15.02 -18.24
N GLN A 152 13.00 -15.30 -17.55
CA GLN A 152 13.02 -16.10 -16.32
C GLN A 152 13.56 -17.52 -16.53
N LEU A 153 13.38 -18.11 -17.71
CA LEU A 153 13.92 -19.44 -17.96
C LEU A 153 15.46 -19.41 -17.96
N ALA A 154 16.07 -18.39 -18.58
CA ALA A 154 17.52 -18.23 -18.60
C ALA A 154 18.08 -17.93 -17.20
N VAL A 155 17.40 -17.09 -16.40
CA VAL A 155 17.94 -16.67 -15.09
C VAL A 155 17.53 -17.54 -13.91
N ASN A 156 16.39 -18.24 -13.98
CA ASN A 156 15.83 -19.02 -12.87
C ASN A 156 15.58 -20.50 -13.18
N GLY A 157 15.64 -20.93 -14.44
CA GLY A 157 15.24 -22.27 -14.84
C GLY A 157 13.75 -22.51 -14.57
N GLU A 158 13.42 -23.52 -13.76
CA GLU A 158 12.03 -23.95 -13.50
C GLU A 158 11.27 -23.05 -12.49
N LYS A 159 11.97 -22.16 -11.79
CA LYS A 159 11.39 -21.29 -10.76
C LYS A 159 10.85 -20.00 -11.38
N ILE A 160 9.67 -20.07 -11.97
CA ILE A 160 9.08 -18.98 -12.77
C ILE A 160 7.87 -18.39 -12.06
N HIS A 161 7.78 -17.07 -12.06
CA HIS A 161 6.61 -16.29 -11.67
C HIS A 161 5.77 -15.88 -12.89
N ASN A 162 4.45 -15.88 -12.73
CA ASN A 162 3.54 -15.37 -13.76
C ASN A 162 3.42 -13.83 -13.67
N TYR A 163 4.49 -13.12 -14.04
CA TYR A 163 4.52 -11.65 -14.02
C TYR A 163 3.47 -11.02 -14.94
N ALA A 164 3.05 -11.72 -16.01
CA ALA A 164 1.95 -11.25 -16.85
C ALA A 164 0.63 -11.15 -16.06
N ALA A 165 0.23 -12.21 -15.35
CA ALA A 165 -0.98 -12.19 -14.53
C ALA A 165 -0.86 -11.27 -13.31
N LEU A 166 0.31 -11.27 -12.65
CA LEU A 166 0.58 -10.40 -11.52
C LEU A 166 0.55 -8.91 -11.91
N GLY A 167 1.16 -8.55 -13.04
CA GLY A 167 1.18 -7.18 -13.56
C GLY A 167 -0.21 -6.63 -13.86
N ILE A 168 -1.09 -7.45 -14.45
CA ILE A 168 -2.51 -7.08 -14.65
C ILE A 168 -3.20 -6.82 -13.30
N TRP A 169 -2.96 -7.66 -12.30
CA TRP A 169 -3.55 -7.48 -10.99
C TRP A 169 -3.01 -6.24 -10.28
N TRP A 170 -1.71 -5.98 -10.33
CA TRP A 170 -1.10 -4.81 -9.73
C TRP A 170 -1.62 -3.53 -10.39
N SER A 171 -1.76 -3.52 -11.72
CA SER A 171 -2.33 -2.40 -12.46
C SER A 171 -3.78 -2.10 -12.07
N LEU A 172 -4.64 -3.13 -11.94
CA LEU A 172 -6.01 -2.96 -11.43
C LEU A 172 -6.02 -2.29 -10.05
N ARG A 173 -5.13 -2.72 -9.15
CA ARG A 173 -5.02 -2.11 -7.81
C ARG A 173 -4.53 -0.67 -7.89
N ALA A 174 -3.53 -0.41 -8.74
CA ALA A 174 -2.96 0.91 -8.92
C ALA A 174 -3.99 1.91 -9.43
N GLU A 175 -4.77 1.54 -10.45
CA GLU A 175 -5.85 2.36 -11.01
C GLU A 175 -6.93 2.69 -9.98
N ILE A 176 -7.31 1.73 -9.12
CA ILE A 176 -8.29 1.98 -8.06
C ILE A 176 -7.75 2.96 -7.02
N ILE A 177 -6.46 2.87 -6.69
CA ILE A 177 -5.80 3.79 -5.75
C ILE A 177 -5.68 5.19 -6.38
N ASP A 178 -5.38 5.29 -7.67
CA ASP A 178 -5.34 6.56 -8.39
C ASP A 178 -6.73 7.20 -8.50
N GLY A 179 -7.76 6.41 -8.78
CA GLY A 179 -9.15 6.86 -8.69
C GLY A 179 -9.49 7.41 -7.31
N PHE A 180 -9.07 6.73 -6.24
CA PHE A 180 -9.21 7.26 -4.88
C PHE A 180 -8.48 8.60 -4.67
N ARG A 181 -7.23 8.74 -5.15
CA ARG A 181 -6.47 9.99 -5.07
C ARG A 181 -7.21 11.13 -5.77
N GLN A 182 -7.77 10.87 -6.95
CA GLN A 182 -8.59 11.84 -7.71
C GLN A 182 -9.87 12.23 -6.96
N TYR A 183 -10.60 11.27 -6.39
CA TYR A 183 -11.78 11.55 -5.59
C TYR A 183 -11.44 12.37 -4.35
N LYS A 184 -10.39 11.99 -3.60
CA LYS A 184 -9.97 12.69 -2.38
C LYS A 184 -9.56 14.14 -2.64
N ALA A 185 -8.94 14.43 -3.78
CA ALA A 185 -8.60 15.80 -4.17
C ALA A 185 -9.83 16.73 -4.27
N HIS A 186 -11.00 16.19 -4.61
CA HIS A 186 -12.26 16.94 -4.71
C HIS A 186 -13.20 16.72 -3.51
N GLN A 187 -12.93 15.72 -2.67
CA GLN A 187 -13.73 15.33 -1.51
C GLN A 187 -12.80 15.00 -0.33
N PRO A 188 -12.33 16.02 0.42
CA PRO A 188 -11.36 15.82 1.50
C PRO A 188 -11.90 14.97 2.67
N ASP A 189 -13.23 14.83 2.77
CA ASP A 189 -13.89 13.96 3.75
C ASP A 189 -13.80 12.46 3.44
N LEU A 190 -13.33 12.07 2.25
CA LEU A 190 -12.99 10.68 1.96
C LEU A 190 -11.70 10.30 2.69
N LEU A 191 -11.79 9.25 3.51
CA LEU A 191 -10.69 8.79 4.36
C LEU A 191 -10.05 7.54 3.77
N ASN A 192 -8.74 7.46 3.81
CA ASN A 192 -7.98 6.24 3.60
C ASN A 192 -7.67 5.60 4.96
N SER A 193 -7.97 4.31 5.12
CA SER A 193 -7.74 3.59 6.39
C SER A 193 -6.30 3.63 6.93
N ARG A 194 -5.30 3.93 6.07
CA ARG A 194 -3.88 4.04 6.44
C ARG A 194 -3.45 5.50 6.56
N LEU A 195 -3.64 6.29 5.50
CA LEU A 195 -3.13 7.66 5.43
C LEU A 195 -3.88 8.62 6.38
N ASP A 196 -5.15 8.35 6.66
CA ASP A 196 -5.99 9.20 7.51
C ASP A 196 -6.31 8.52 8.86
N PHE A 197 -5.44 7.64 9.35
CA PHE A 197 -5.72 6.83 10.55
C PHE A 197 -6.02 7.67 11.80
N GLU A 198 -5.25 8.74 12.05
CA GLU A 198 -5.47 9.64 13.19
C GLU A 198 -6.84 10.32 13.12
N GLU A 199 -7.24 10.78 11.93
CA GLU A 199 -8.56 11.35 11.69
C GLU A 199 -9.67 10.31 11.88
N ILE A 200 -9.47 9.08 11.40
CA ILE A 200 -10.40 7.96 11.64
C ILE A 200 -10.60 7.70 13.13
N VAL A 201 -9.53 7.73 13.94
CA VAL A 201 -9.62 7.57 15.40
C VAL A 201 -10.42 8.72 16.01
N ALA A 202 -10.12 9.97 15.65
CA ALA A 202 -10.85 11.14 16.14
C ALA A 202 -12.35 11.07 15.80
N ARG A 203 -12.69 10.79 14.54
CA ARG A 203 -14.08 10.64 14.08
C ARG A 203 -14.79 9.46 14.74
N ALA A 204 -14.08 8.38 15.06
CA ALA A 204 -14.63 7.23 15.77
C ALA A 204 -14.99 7.53 17.23
N GLN A 205 -14.23 8.39 17.92
CA GLN A 205 -14.55 8.84 19.28
C GLN A 205 -15.88 9.64 19.31
N HIS A 206 -16.15 10.38 18.25
CA HIS A 206 -17.38 11.17 18.08
C HIS A 206 -18.50 10.43 17.32
N GLN A 207 -18.31 9.15 17.01
CA GLN A 207 -19.25 8.31 16.28
C GLN A 207 -19.77 8.92 14.96
N GLN A 208 -18.88 9.56 14.19
CA GLN A 208 -19.27 10.22 12.95
C GLN A 208 -19.53 9.22 11.82
N LYS A 209 -20.40 9.60 10.89
CA LYS A 209 -20.58 8.87 9.62
C LYS A 209 -19.48 9.27 8.65
N VAL A 210 -18.90 8.29 7.99
CA VAL A 210 -17.79 8.48 7.05
C VAL A 210 -17.90 7.53 5.88
N VAL A 211 -17.06 7.76 4.87
CA VAL A 211 -16.71 6.79 3.84
C VAL A 211 -15.20 6.55 3.92
N VAL A 212 -14.80 5.30 4.14
CA VAL A 212 -13.39 4.91 4.25
C VAL A 212 -12.99 4.04 3.05
N PHE A 213 -12.06 4.52 2.23
CA PHE A 213 -11.36 3.72 1.25
C PHE A 213 -10.36 2.80 1.94
N THR A 214 -10.48 1.50 1.71
CA THR A 214 -9.74 0.50 2.48
C THR A 214 -9.53 -0.82 1.73
N GLU A 215 -8.48 -1.55 2.12
CA GLU A 215 -8.18 -2.89 1.61
C GLU A 215 -8.97 -3.95 2.38
N LEU A 216 -9.61 -4.86 1.65
CA LEU A 216 -10.35 -6.01 2.10
C LEU A 216 -9.59 -7.28 1.70
N ARG A 217 -8.96 -7.94 2.68
CA ARG A 217 -8.09 -9.10 2.43
C ARG A 217 -8.76 -10.42 2.75
N SER A 218 -9.25 -10.56 3.97
CA SER A 218 -9.81 -11.81 4.46
C SER A 218 -10.82 -11.56 5.56
N LEU A 219 -11.66 -12.58 5.78
CA LEU A 219 -12.68 -12.60 6.82
C LEU A 219 -12.26 -13.55 7.94
N ARG A 220 -12.16 -13.03 9.15
CA ARG A 220 -11.93 -13.81 10.36
C ARG A 220 -13.26 -14.02 11.09
N ARG A 221 -13.67 -15.27 11.31
CA ARG A 221 -14.82 -15.57 12.19
C ARG A 221 -14.47 -15.22 13.64
N ILE A 222 -15.37 -14.51 14.31
CA ILE A 222 -15.23 -14.12 15.73
C ILE A 222 -16.11 -15.01 16.61
N THR A 223 -17.34 -15.28 16.15
CA THR A 223 -18.26 -16.23 16.78
C THR A 223 -18.89 -17.10 15.70
N ALA A 224 -19.78 -18.01 16.09
CA ALA A 224 -20.59 -18.78 15.13
C ALA A 224 -21.45 -17.90 14.20
N THR A 225 -21.75 -16.67 14.61
CA THR A 225 -22.69 -15.77 13.91
C THR A 225 -22.08 -14.41 13.57
N SER A 226 -20.78 -14.21 13.77
CA SER A 226 -20.15 -12.92 13.48
C SER A 226 -18.72 -13.06 12.99
N ALA A 227 -18.30 -12.08 12.20
CA ALA A 227 -16.99 -12.05 11.60
C ALA A 227 -16.41 -10.64 11.54
N ARG A 228 -15.12 -10.55 11.25
CA ARG A 228 -14.36 -9.31 11.20
C ARG A 228 -13.36 -9.32 10.05
N ILE A 229 -13.18 -8.17 9.42
CA ILE A 229 -12.05 -7.88 8.52
C ILE A 229 -11.09 -7.00 9.31
N GLU A 230 -9.85 -7.44 9.45
CA GLU A 230 -8.78 -6.71 10.14
C GLU A 230 -7.88 -6.03 9.12
N ILE A 231 -7.63 -4.73 9.32
CA ILE A 231 -7.01 -3.86 8.33
C ILE A 231 -5.91 -3.03 9.01
N GLY A 232 -4.79 -2.83 8.30
CA GLY A 232 -3.65 -2.07 8.80
C GLY A 232 -2.69 -2.91 9.65
N SER A 233 -1.79 -2.21 10.34
CA SER A 233 -0.78 -2.78 11.23
C SER A 233 -1.26 -2.77 12.69
N VAL A 234 -0.49 -3.40 13.58
CA VAL A 234 -0.74 -3.33 15.03
C VAL A 234 -0.73 -1.88 15.55
N LYS A 235 0.04 -0.99 14.92
CA LYS A 235 0.10 0.44 15.30
C LYS A 235 -1.07 1.27 14.77
N GLN A 236 -1.71 0.81 13.69
CA GLN A 236 -2.81 1.52 13.04
C GLN A 236 -3.94 0.54 12.69
N PRO A 237 -4.56 -0.09 13.69
CA PRO A 237 -5.56 -1.12 13.49
C PRO A 237 -6.91 -0.50 13.12
N PHE A 238 -7.50 -0.93 12.02
CA PHE A 238 -8.87 -0.61 11.62
C PHE A 238 -9.64 -1.90 11.37
N SER A 239 -10.95 -1.92 11.64
CA SER A 239 -11.74 -3.14 11.41
C SER A 239 -13.14 -2.89 10.88
N LEU A 240 -13.62 -3.87 10.12
CA LEU A 240 -15.02 -3.96 9.70
C LEU A 240 -15.65 -5.15 10.42
N TYR A 241 -16.72 -4.92 11.17
CA TYR A 241 -17.43 -5.97 11.90
C TYR A 241 -18.74 -6.33 11.20
N ILE A 242 -18.99 -7.63 11.03
CA ILE A 242 -20.16 -8.16 10.36
C ILE A 242 -20.91 -9.04 11.36
N PRO A 243 -22.03 -8.55 11.94
CA PRO A 243 -22.90 -9.35 12.78
C PRO A 243 -23.80 -10.25 11.95
N ASN A 244 -24.39 -11.27 12.59
CA ASN A 244 -25.42 -12.14 12.04
C ASN A 244 -25.07 -12.73 10.66
N THR A 245 -23.86 -13.26 10.50
CA THR A 245 -23.34 -13.81 9.23
C THR A 245 -24.20 -14.94 8.65
N GLU A 246 -25.00 -15.61 9.48
CA GLU A 246 -25.90 -16.69 9.07
C GLU A 246 -27.25 -16.21 8.52
N SER A 247 -27.62 -14.95 8.77
CA SER A 247 -28.83 -14.33 8.21
C SER A 247 -28.72 -14.16 6.69
N PRO A 248 -29.84 -14.05 5.94
CA PRO A 248 -29.79 -13.80 4.50
C PRO A 248 -28.94 -12.57 4.12
N THR A 249 -29.08 -11.46 4.87
CA THR A 249 -28.27 -10.25 4.65
C THR A 249 -26.80 -10.47 4.99
N GLY A 250 -26.50 -11.17 6.09
CA GLY A 250 -25.12 -11.52 6.48
C GLY A 250 -24.44 -12.39 5.42
N LYS A 251 -25.13 -13.41 4.93
CA LYS A 251 -24.66 -14.28 3.84
C LYS A 251 -24.42 -13.49 2.55
N ALA A 252 -25.30 -12.54 2.22
CA ALA A 252 -25.10 -11.66 1.06
C ALA A 252 -23.83 -10.80 1.19
N ILE A 253 -23.55 -10.25 2.38
CA ILE A 253 -22.30 -9.50 2.64
C ILE A 253 -21.07 -10.40 2.47
N VAL A 254 -21.09 -11.60 3.08
CA VAL A 254 -19.97 -12.55 2.99
C VAL A 254 -19.74 -12.99 1.54
N ASN A 255 -20.81 -13.26 0.79
CA ASN A 255 -20.73 -13.64 -0.62
C ASN A 255 -20.18 -12.50 -1.49
N LEU A 256 -20.62 -11.26 -1.27
CA LEU A 256 -20.06 -10.08 -1.95
C LEU A 256 -18.54 -9.97 -1.71
N LEU A 257 -18.12 -10.07 -0.45
CA LEU A 257 -16.70 -10.01 -0.07
C LEU A 257 -15.88 -11.12 -0.75
N ASN A 258 -16.34 -12.37 -0.66
CA ASN A 258 -15.66 -13.52 -1.26
C ASN A 258 -15.59 -13.43 -2.78
N ASN A 259 -16.66 -13.01 -3.45
CA ASN A 259 -16.74 -13.04 -4.90
C ASN A 259 -16.12 -11.82 -5.57
N ARG A 260 -16.13 -10.65 -4.92
CA ARG A 260 -15.69 -9.38 -5.52
C ARG A 260 -14.39 -8.84 -4.97
N TYR A 261 -14.14 -8.96 -3.67
CA TYR A 261 -13.07 -8.20 -3.02
C TYR A 261 -11.88 -9.08 -2.60
N PHE A 262 -12.13 -10.22 -1.96
CA PHE A 262 -11.04 -11.09 -1.48
C PHE A 262 -10.31 -11.74 -2.64
N SER A 263 -9.04 -11.34 -2.77
CA SER A 263 -8.11 -11.84 -3.76
C SER A 263 -7.42 -13.10 -3.23
N MET A 264 -7.19 -14.07 -4.11
CA MET A 264 -6.27 -15.17 -3.88
C MET A 264 -5.13 -15.04 -4.89
N ASP A 265 -3.98 -15.66 -4.62
CA ASP A 265 -2.79 -15.53 -5.47
C ASP A 265 -3.05 -15.99 -6.93
N ASN A 266 -3.96 -16.95 -7.12
CA ASN A 266 -4.39 -17.47 -8.44
C ASN A 266 -5.73 -16.90 -8.94
N ALA A 267 -6.38 -16.02 -8.18
CA ALA A 267 -7.65 -15.42 -8.53
C ALA A 267 -7.64 -13.94 -8.11
N PRO A 268 -6.85 -13.11 -8.83
CA PRO A 268 -6.67 -11.71 -8.49
C PRO A 268 -8.01 -10.96 -8.52
N LYS A 269 -8.29 -10.23 -7.45
CA LYS A 269 -9.46 -9.33 -7.34
C LYS A 269 -9.03 -7.94 -6.91
N ARG A 270 -9.95 -6.99 -7.02
CA ARG A 270 -9.69 -5.57 -6.73
C ARG A 270 -9.18 -5.29 -5.32
N SER A 271 -9.55 -6.09 -4.32
CA SER A 271 -9.23 -5.92 -2.89
C SER A 271 -9.64 -4.62 -2.23
N TYR A 272 -9.86 -3.51 -2.95
CA TYR A 272 -10.21 -2.23 -2.36
C TYR A 272 -11.69 -1.91 -2.53
N ALA A 273 -12.25 -1.25 -1.51
CA ALA A 273 -13.62 -0.75 -1.51
C ALA A 273 -13.72 0.59 -0.77
N TYR A 274 -14.80 1.32 -1.03
CA TYR A 274 -15.28 2.43 -0.24
C TYR A 274 -16.31 1.90 0.75
N VAL A 275 -16.06 2.09 2.04
CA VAL A 275 -16.91 1.55 3.10
C VAL A 275 -17.59 2.68 3.84
N ALA A 276 -18.91 2.80 3.64
CA ALA A 276 -19.74 3.77 4.32
C ALA A 276 -20.26 3.23 5.65
N GLY A 277 -20.20 4.05 6.69
CA GLY A 277 -20.81 3.70 7.97
C GLY A 277 -20.47 4.65 9.08
N GLN A 278 -21.03 4.35 10.26
CA GLN A 278 -20.69 5.05 11.48
C GLN A 278 -19.42 4.45 12.07
N LEU A 279 -18.38 5.28 12.23
CA LEU A 279 -17.18 4.89 12.97
C LEU A 279 -17.50 4.79 14.46
N ARG A 280 -16.85 3.86 15.17
CA ARG A 280 -16.90 3.74 16.63
C ARG A 280 -15.58 3.22 17.15
N MET A 281 -15.24 3.55 18.39
CA MET A 281 -14.14 2.90 19.10
C MET A 281 -14.62 1.57 19.70
N PHE A 282 -13.92 0.49 19.38
CA PHE A 282 -14.13 -0.84 19.96
C PHE A 282 -12.79 -1.39 20.43
N ASN A 283 -12.66 -1.68 21.74
CA ASN A 283 -11.39 -2.10 22.35
C ASN A 283 -10.18 -1.24 21.94
N LYS A 284 -10.35 0.09 22.00
CA LYS A 284 -9.36 1.11 21.61
C LYS A 284 -9.03 1.19 20.11
N ASN A 285 -9.74 0.45 19.25
CA ASN A 285 -9.52 0.48 17.80
C ASN A 285 -10.75 1.04 17.06
N PRO A 286 -10.56 1.86 16.02
CA PRO A 286 -11.66 2.32 15.18
C PRO A 286 -12.28 1.16 14.39
N GLN A 287 -13.61 1.16 14.30
CA GLN A 287 -14.39 0.12 13.66
C GLN A 287 -15.63 0.67 12.96
N ILE A 288 -16.03 0.04 11.85
CA ILE A 288 -17.36 0.20 11.23
C ILE A 288 -18.12 -1.13 11.32
N THR A 289 -19.40 -1.07 11.68
CA THR A 289 -20.29 -2.24 11.57
C THR A 289 -20.98 -2.28 10.20
N ILE A 290 -20.88 -3.41 9.52
CA ILE A 290 -21.47 -3.66 8.21
C ILE A 290 -22.74 -4.48 8.37
N LYS A 291 -23.88 -3.89 8.04
CA LYS A 291 -25.23 -4.47 8.16
C LYS A 291 -25.91 -4.65 6.80
N SER A 292 -25.34 -4.10 5.73
CA SER A 292 -25.86 -4.20 4.36
C SER A 292 -24.72 -4.19 3.34
N THR A 293 -24.93 -4.83 2.19
CA THR A 293 -24.02 -4.78 1.03
C THR A 293 -23.87 -3.37 0.47
N SER A 294 -24.90 -2.51 0.61
CA SER A 294 -24.87 -1.11 0.17
C SER A 294 -23.81 -0.25 0.88
N GLN A 295 -23.27 -0.72 2.01
CA GLN A 295 -22.18 -0.04 2.71
C GLN A 295 -20.82 -0.27 2.04
N ILE A 296 -20.68 -1.26 1.17
CA ILE A 296 -19.44 -1.61 0.50
C ILE A 296 -19.59 -1.29 -0.98
N MET A 297 -18.84 -0.31 -1.45
CA MET A 297 -19.00 0.27 -2.78
C MET A 297 -17.68 0.24 -3.54
N ASP A 298 -17.77 0.21 -4.85
CA ASP A 298 -16.60 0.25 -5.73
C ASP A 298 -16.09 1.65 -6.00
N GLU A 299 -16.98 2.64 -5.82
CA GLU A 299 -16.78 4.07 -5.99
C GLU A 299 -17.48 4.81 -4.85
N PRO A 300 -17.04 6.02 -4.49
CA PRO A 300 -17.70 6.79 -3.44
C PRO A 300 -19.04 7.33 -3.95
N VAL A 301 -20.12 7.16 -3.19
CA VAL A 301 -21.43 7.75 -3.53
C VAL A 301 -21.37 9.26 -3.30
N LEU A 302 -21.41 10.03 -4.40
CA LEU A 302 -21.28 11.49 -4.43
C LEU A 302 -22.37 12.24 -3.62
N SER A 303 -23.51 11.63 -3.34
CA SER A 303 -24.64 12.27 -2.67
C SER A 303 -24.70 12.11 -1.15
N ALA A 304 -23.74 11.42 -0.52
CA ALA A 304 -23.83 11.04 0.89
C ALA A 304 -23.11 11.97 1.89
N ILE A 305 -22.42 13.01 1.42
CA ILE A 305 -21.71 13.98 2.28
C ILE A 305 -22.49 15.29 2.23
N THR A 306 -23.25 15.56 3.28
CA THR A 306 -23.87 16.88 3.45
C THR A 306 -22.75 17.91 3.57
N PRO A 307 -22.66 18.94 2.70
CA PRO A 307 -21.70 20.01 2.92
C PRO A 307 -22.07 20.68 4.25
N LEU A 308 -21.10 20.77 5.17
CA LEU A 308 -21.19 21.68 6.30
C LEU A 308 -21.52 23.05 5.74
N ARG A 309 -22.76 23.53 5.98
CA ARG A 309 -23.17 24.88 5.61
C ARG A 309 -22.13 25.84 6.19
N LYS A 310 -21.45 26.59 5.32
CA LYS A 310 -20.78 27.82 5.72
C LYS A 310 -21.83 28.64 6.45
N VAL A 311 -21.58 28.91 7.73
CA VAL A 311 -22.36 29.89 8.47
C VAL A 311 -22.06 31.23 7.80
N ASP A 312 -23.04 31.75 7.09
CA ASP A 312 -22.99 33.10 6.55
C ASP A 312 -22.72 34.06 7.71
N LYS A 313 -21.63 34.83 7.61
CA LYS A 313 -21.44 36.02 8.42
C LYS A 313 -22.58 36.97 8.08
N LEU A 314 -23.58 37.01 8.97
CA LEU A 314 -24.54 38.10 9.02
C LEU A 314 -23.78 39.42 9.08
N ALA A 315 -23.95 40.19 8.02
CA ALA A 315 -23.77 41.63 8.07
C ALA A 315 -24.77 42.19 9.09
N SER A 316 -24.28 43.01 10.02
CA SER A 316 -25.08 44.04 10.65
C SER A 316 -24.18 45.22 10.95
N ALA A 317 -24.67 46.38 10.49
CA ALA A 317 -24.17 47.72 10.69
C ALA A 317 -23.96 48.09 12.16
#